data_AF-A0A370LSK9-F1
#
_entry.id   AF-A0A370LSK9-F1
#
_cell.length_a   1.000
_cell.length_b   1.000
_cell.length_c   1.000
_cell.angle_alpha   90.00
_cell.angle_beta   90.00
_cell.angle_gamma   90.00
#
_symmetry.space_group_name_H-M   'P 1'
#
loop_
_entity.id
_entity.type
_entity.pdbx_description
1 polymer ?
#
loop_
_entity_poly.entity_id
_entity_poly.type
_entity_poly.pdbx_seq_one_letter_code
_entity_poly.pdbx_strand_id
1 'polypeptide(L)'
;MAIDKEIVSHMENHIETMISNMGIYIPCIKIAFPYTTNLADACFSVIMGSALTVFINQYAMRMKYPSSDDFTEFGKITEKFREEVNSFFK
;
A
#
# COMPACT_ATOMS: atom_id res chain seq x y z
N MET A 1 14.51 -11.33 10.49
CA MET A 1 14.44 -12.40 9.45
C MET A 1 13.90 -11.74 8.19
N ALA A 2 14.37 -12.06 6.99
CA ALA A 2 13.81 -11.43 5.79
C ALA A 2 12.41 -12.00 5.51
N ILE A 3 11.44 -11.13 5.20
CA ILE A 3 10.13 -11.56 4.70
C ILE A 3 10.35 -12.46 3.49
N ASP A 4 9.56 -13.51 3.37
CA ASP A 4 9.59 -14.39 2.20
C ASP A 4 9.40 -13.56 0.91
N LYS A 5 10.29 -13.76 -0.07
CA LYS A 5 10.30 -13.02 -1.33
C LYS A 5 8.98 -13.13 -2.09
N GLU A 6 8.31 -14.27 -1.98
CA GLU A 6 7.01 -14.47 -2.63
C GLU A 6 5.94 -13.54 -2.03
N ILE A 7 5.95 -13.37 -0.70
CA ILE A 7 5.05 -12.46 0.01
C ILE A 7 5.35 -11.01 -0.38
N VAL A 8 6.63 -10.64 -0.45
CA VAL A 8 7.06 -9.30 -0.88
C VAL A 8 6.57 -9.02 -2.29
N SER A 9 6.84 -9.90 -3.25
CA SER A 9 6.44 -9.70 -4.65
C SER A 9 4.92 -9.63 -4.80
N HIS A 10 4.16 -10.48 -4.09
CA HIS A 10 2.70 -10.44 -4.14
C HIS A 10 2.14 -9.13 -3.59
N MET A 11 2.72 -8.62 -2.51
CA MET A 11 2.35 -7.33 -1.93
C MET A 11 2.72 -6.15 -2.84
N GLU A 12 3.92 -6.13 -3.42
CA GLU A 12 4.37 -5.06 -4.33
C GLU A 12 3.47 -4.99 -5.56
N ASN A 13 3.19 -6.13 -6.20
CA ASN A 13 2.26 -6.19 -7.33
C ASN A 13 0.86 -5.67 -6.98
N HIS A 14 0.38 -5.96 -5.77
CA HIS A 14 -0.90 -5.44 -5.28
C HIS A 14 -0.87 -3.92 -5.09
N ILE A 15 0.19 -3.38 -4.50
CA ILE A 15 0.38 -1.93 -4.33
C ILE A 15 0.43 -1.23 -5.69
N GLU A 16 1.26 -1.72 -6.61
CA GLU A 16 1.39 -1.15 -7.97
C GLU A 16 0.05 -1.15 -8.72
N THR A 17 -0.73 -2.23 -8.59
CA THR A 17 -2.08 -2.32 -9.15
C THR A 17 -3.01 -1.27 -8.54
N MET A 18 -2.97 -1.11 -7.22
CA MET A 18 -3.78 -0.11 -6.52
C MET A 18 -3.43 1.33 -6.92
N ILE A 19 -2.14 1.64 -7.07
CA ILE A 19 -1.66 2.95 -7.54
C ILE A 19 -2.09 3.20 -8.98
N SER A 20 -1.94 2.21 -9.86
CA SER A 20 -2.38 2.29 -11.26
C SER A 20 -3.87 2.58 -11.37
N ASN A 21 -4.69 1.85 -10.59
CA ASN A 21 -6.13 2.09 -10.53
C ASN A 21 -6.43 3.48 -9.94
N MET A 22 -5.69 3.90 -8.90
CA MET A 22 -5.83 5.22 -8.28
C MET A 22 -5.73 6.34 -9.29
N GLY A 23 -4.74 6.29 -10.18
CA GLY A 23 -4.59 7.25 -11.28
C GLY A 23 -5.88 7.44 -12.09
N ILE A 24 -6.64 6.36 -12.32
CA ILE A 24 -7.90 6.39 -13.08
C ILE A 24 -9.03 7.06 -12.28
N TYR A 25 -9.11 6.80 -10.97
CA TYR A 25 -10.21 7.32 -10.12
C TYR A 25 -9.90 8.63 -9.37
N ILE A 26 -8.78 9.31 -9.64
CA ILE A 26 -8.47 10.65 -9.09
C ILE A 26 -9.64 11.64 -9.23
N PRO A 27 -10.32 11.77 -10.39
CA PRO A 27 -11.42 12.73 -10.52
C PRO A 27 -12.54 12.45 -9.52
N CYS A 28 -12.84 11.16 -9.28
CA CYS A 28 -13.83 10.74 -8.29
C CYS A 28 -13.38 11.13 -6.88
N ILE A 29 -12.12 10.89 -6.52
CA ILE A 29 -11.55 11.27 -5.20
C ILE A 29 -11.69 12.78 -4.97
N LYS A 30 -11.32 13.62 -5.95
CA LYS A 30 -11.39 15.09 -5.82
C LYS A 30 -12.82 15.58 -5.59
N ILE A 31 -13.80 14.94 -6.23
CA ILE A 31 -15.23 15.26 -6.05
C ILE A 31 -15.73 14.79 -4.68
N ALA A 32 -15.37 13.57 -4.26
CA ALA A 32 -15.83 12.99 -3.01
C ALA A 32 -15.23 13.67 -1.77
N PHE A 33 -14.01 14.20 -1.89
CA PHE A 33 -13.24 14.78 -0.78
C PHE A 33 -12.77 16.22 -1.07
N PRO A 34 -13.68 17.17 -1.33
CA PRO A 34 -13.35 18.48 -1.90
C PRO A 34 -12.55 19.40 -0.97
N TYR A 35 -12.54 19.13 0.34
CA TYR A 35 -11.87 19.96 1.35
C TYR A 35 -10.60 19.33 1.93
N THR A 36 -10.20 18.17 1.42
CA THR A 36 -9.00 17.49 1.92
C THR A 36 -7.76 18.16 1.38
N THR A 37 -6.91 18.64 2.29
CA THR A 37 -5.68 19.37 1.94
C THR A 37 -4.52 18.45 1.55
N ASN A 38 -4.55 17.18 1.96
CA ASN A 38 -3.52 16.19 1.64
C ASN A 38 -4.15 14.89 1.10
N LEU A 39 -4.67 14.94 -0.11
CA LEU A 39 -5.27 13.78 -0.77
C LEU A 39 -4.25 12.67 -1.06
N ALA A 40 -3.00 13.01 -1.33
CA ALA A 40 -1.95 12.04 -1.61
C ALA A 40 -1.70 11.14 -0.40
N ASP A 41 -1.54 11.71 0.80
CA ASP A 41 -1.32 10.94 2.03
C ASP A 41 -2.55 10.12 2.44
N ALA A 42 -3.76 10.67 2.19
CA ALA A 42 -5.01 9.93 2.40
C ALA A 42 -5.09 8.70 1.48
N CYS A 43 -4.78 8.85 0.20
CA CYS A 43 -4.77 7.74 -0.76
C CYS A 43 -3.69 6.72 -0.42
N PHE A 44 -2.48 7.18 -0.07
CA PHE A 44 -1.40 6.31 0.36
C PHE A 44 -1.80 5.49 1.59
N SER A 45 -2.45 6.10 2.59
CA SER A 45 -2.95 5.41 3.78
C SER A 45 -3.94 4.29 3.46
N VAL A 46 -4.82 4.50 2.47
CA VAL A 46 -5.78 3.48 2.01
C VAL A 46 -5.07 2.33 1.31
N ILE A 47 -4.13 2.64 0.40
CA ILE A 47 -3.31 1.63 -0.30
C ILE A 47 -2.52 0.80 0.72
N MET A 48 -1.93 1.46 1.71
CA MET A 48 -1.20 0.84 2.81
C MET A 48 -2.06 -0.11 3.64
N GLY A 49 -3.25 0.30 4.05
CA GLY A 49 -4.18 -0.56 4.79
C GLY A 49 -4.62 -1.79 3.98
N SER A 50 -4.83 -1.61 2.68
CA SER A 50 -5.14 -2.72 1.76
C SER A 50 -3.97 -3.70 1.65
N ALA A 51 -2.76 -3.20 1.40
CA ALA A 51 -1.54 -4.01 1.29
C ALA A 51 -1.22 -4.76 2.60
N LEU A 52 -1.45 -4.13 3.76
CA LEU A 52 -1.29 -4.76 5.07
C LEU A 52 -2.20 -5.98 5.24
N THR A 53 -3.44 -5.89 4.76
CA THR A 53 -4.38 -7.02 4.79
C THR A 53 -3.88 -8.17 3.92
N VAL A 54 -3.39 -7.87 2.70
CA VAL A 54 -2.79 -8.86 1.81
C VAL A 54 -1.57 -9.51 2.45
N PHE A 55 -0.68 -8.72 3.06
CA PHE A 55 0.50 -9.19 3.76
C PHE A 55 0.16 -10.17 4.89
N ILE A 56 -0.78 -9.81 5.78
CA ILE A 56 -1.22 -10.67 6.88
C ILE A 56 -1.84 -11.97 6.32
N ASN A 57 -2.66 -11.87 5.27
CA ASN A 57 -3.27 -13.04 4.64
C ASN A 57 -2.23 -14.00 4.05
N GLN A 58 -1.16 -13.48 3.43
CA GLN A 58 -0.07 -14.30 2.91
C GLN A 58 0.66 -15.09 4.01
N TYR A 59 0.83 -14.51 5.21
CA TYR A 59 1.33 -15.25 6.37
C TYR A 59 0.32 -16.29 6.86
N ALA A 60 -0.95 -15.93 6.98
CA ALA A 60 -2.01 -16.82 7.43
C ALA A 60 -2.17 -18.06 6.54
N MET A 61 -2.09 -17.88 5.20
CA MET A 61 -2.11 -18.99 4.23
C MET A 61 -0.97 -19.99 4.43
N ARG A 62 0.14 -19.56 5.04
CA ARG A 62 1.31 -20.38 5.38
C ARG A 62 1.26 -20.90 6.82
N MET A 63 0.13 -20.74 7.52
CA MET A 63 -0.04 -21.06 8.95
C MET A 63 1.00 -20.38 9.85
N LYS A 64 1.42 -19.17 9.47
CA LYS A 64 2.37 -18.34 10.22
C LYS A 64 1.73 -17.02 10.62
N TYR A 65 2.39 -16.32 11.53
CA TYR A 65 2.04 -14.95 11.91
C TYR A 65 3.25 -14.04 11.70
N PRO A 66 3.06 -12.83 11.17
CA PRO A 66 4.14 -11.86 11.05
C PRO A 66 4.59 -11.38 12.44
N SER A 67 5.90 -11.29 12.63
CA SER A 67 6.53 -10.70 13.80
C SER A 67 6.58 -9.18 13.72
N SER A 68 6.97 -8.52 14.82
CA SER A 68 7.20 -7.06 14.83
C SER A 68 8.27 -6.62 13.80
N ASP A 69 9.30 -7.45 13.60
CA ASP A 69 10.34 -7.18 12.61
C ASP A 69 9.79 -7.26 11.19
N ASP A 70 8.89 -8.22 10.93
CA ASP A 70 8.23 -8.35 9.63
C ASP A 70 7.34 -7.14 9.33
N PHE A 71 6.62 -6.59 10.31
CA PHE A 71 5.86 -5.35 10.14
C PHE A 71 6.75 -4.13 9.92
N THR A 72 7.90 -4.08 10.57
CA THR A 72 8.89 -3.00 10.36
C THR A 72 9.42 -3.04 8.93
N GLU A 73 9.73 -4.23 8.43
CA GLU A 73 10.22 -4.41 7.07
C GLU A 73 9.14 -4.14 6.02
N PHE A 74 7.90 -4.55 6.27
CA PHE A 74 6.73 -4.15 5.49
C PHE A 74 6.67 -2.61 5.34
N GLY A 75 6.79 -1.88 6.45
CA GLY A 75 6.80 -0.42 6.43
C GLY A 75 7.86 0.16 5.48
N LYS A 76 9.10 -0.31 5.57
CA LYS A 76 10.20 0.15 4.68
C LYS A 76 9.94 -0.18 3.22
N ILE A 77 9.46 -1.38 2.91
CA ILE A 77 9.16 -1.78 1.52
C ILE A 77 8.10 -0.87 0.94
N THR A 78 7.08 -0.54 1.72
CA THR A 78 5.98 0.29 1.23
C THR A 78 6.30 1.78 1.11
N GLU A 79 7.24 2.28 1.91
CA GLU A 79 7.64 3.69 1.90
C GLU A 79 8.09 4.17 0.51
N LYS A 80 8.75 3.28 -0.26
CA LYS A 80 9.24 3.59 -1.61
C LYS A 80 8.13 4.01 -2.59
N PHE A 81 6.88 3.60 -2.36
CA PHE A 81 5.75 3.93 -3.22
C PHE A 81 5.09 5.28 -2.88
N ARG A 82 5.48 5.90 -1.77
CA ARG A 82 4.90 7.19 -1.33
C ARG A 82 5.12 8.29 -2.35
N GLU A 83 6.32 8.38 -2.93
CA GLU A 83 6.63 9.40 -3.92
C GLU A 83 5.87 9.19 -5.24
N GLU A 84 5.61 7.93 -5.61
CA GLU A 84 4.79 7.61 -6.78
C GLU A 84 3.36 8.10 -6.58
N VAL A 85 2.74 7.83 -5.42
CA VAL A 85 1.40 8.35 -5.09
C VAL A 85 1.39 9.88 -5.07
N ASN A 86 2.39 10.52 -4.46
CA ASN A 86 2.51 11.98 -4.45
C ASN A 86 2.55 12.58 -5.85
N SER A 87 3.15 11.90 -6.84
CA SER A 87 3.29 12.41 -8.20
C SER A 87 1.94 12.64 -8.92
N PHE A 88 0.89 11.92 -8.53
CA PHE A 88 -0.45 12.05 -9.11
C PHE A 88 -1.22 13.31 -8.65
N PHE A 89 -0.76 13.96 -7.58
CA PHE A 89 -1.42 15.12 -6.97
C PHE A 89 -0.57 16.40 -7.05
N LYS A 90 0.63 16.35 -7.63
CA LYS A 90 1.45 17.50 -8.01
C LYS A 90 0.96 18.07 -9.35
#